data_AF-U5WEN1-F1
#
_entry.id   AF-U5WEN1-F1
#
_cell.length_a   1.000
_cell.length_b   1.000
_cell.length_c   1.000
_cell.angle_alpha   90.00
_cell.angle_beta   90.00
_cell.angle_gamma   90.00
#
_symmetry.space_group_name_H-M   'P 1'
#
loop_
_entity.id
_entity.type
_entity.pdbx_description
1 polymer ?
#
loop_
_entity_poly.entity_id
_entity_poly.type
_entity_poly.pdbx_seq_one_letter_code
_entity_poly.pdbx_strand_id
1 'polypeptide(L)'
;MAFACVISFMGIGLVDPILPALATDLHASPSQVSLLFTSYLVVTAVAMLVVGAVASRIGPKRTLVVGLSIIVVFAALAGTSGTVGQIVGFRAGWGLGNALFIATSLAVIVASASGGFAGAIILYETALGLGIAVGPLLGGELGSISWRGPFYGVAVLMALAMVATIVFVPALPKPEKPTSITAPLKALRHRGLLTMGIMALLYNWGFFTMLGYAPYPMELDAHKLGLVFTAWGLLVAAFSVFFAPRLQARFGTAKVLYANLLALAVVMVVIAAGVSTPATVIAAVIVSGAFIGINNTLTTQAVMLVAPVERSVASSAYGFVRFIGGGLAPFVAGKLADRFDLSVPFYLGGVAFLLAIVVLSTGHKLVTAAEQDESPLQPVGALTPADARPVVVAVGAAPDAPEIVAAAAAIARASGSPLEVVRVRETVVIEELAIEPEDEQDARAAVEGHLRRLADHGIAATGLLLTSVGDHAAAGRALARHAEDVQARTVAVGRSPRGPAVQFADGSFTSALTHSTTRTVVLVTPDETPHPLTAATLHELRGV
;
A
#
# COMPACT_ATOMS: atom_id res chain seq x y z
N MET A 1 -2.15 -4.65 -17.21
CA MET A 1 -2.61 -3.73 -16.13
C MET A 1 -1.52 -2.86 -15.53
N ALA A 2 -0.39 -3.42 -15.10
CA ALA A 2 0.72 -2.63 -14.52
C ALA A 2 1.14 -1.46 -15.42
N PHE A 3 1.28 -1.68 -16.72
CA PHE A 3 1.54 -0.63 -17.71
C PHE A 3 0.53 0.53 -17.69
N ALA A 4 -0.77 0.22 -17.60
CA ALA A 4 -1.81 1.25 -17.49
C ALA A 4 -1.68 2.04 -16.18
N CYS A 5 -1.25 1.39 -15.09
CA CYS A 5 -0.99 2.06 -13.81
C CYS A 5 0.22 2.98 -13.89
N VAL A 6 1.32 2.55 -14.51
CA VAL A 6 2.49 3.40 -14.77
C VAL A 6 2.03 4.68 -15.46
N ILE A 7 1.33 4.57 -16.58
CA ILE A 7 0.84 5.72 -17.35
C ILE A 7 -0.11 6.60 -16.51
N SER A 8 -0.98 5.99 -15.70
CA SER A 8 -1.89 6.74 -14.84
C SER A 8 -1.18 7.56 -13.78
N PHE A 9 -0.17 7.00 -13.14
CA PHE A 9 0.62 7.72 -12.15
C PHE A 9 1.54 8.75 -12.79
N MET A 10 2.06 8.49 -13.99
CA MET A 10 2.81 9.49 -14.77
C MET A 10 1.99 10.75 -15.01
N GLY A 11 0.70 10.62 -15.35
CA GLY A 11 -0.17 11.76 -15.65
C GLY A 11 -0.33 12.76 -14.50
N ILE A 12 -0.08 12.36 -13.26
CA ILE A 12 -0.06 13.27 -12.11
C ILE A 12 1.18 14.16 -12.16
N GLY A 13 2.36 13.58 -12.36
CA GLY A 13 3.64 14.31 -12.37
C GLY A 13 4.01 14.97 -13.71
N LEU A 14 3.30 14.66 -14.79
CA LEU A 14 3.60 15.18 -16.14
C LEU A 14 3.31 16.69 -16.28
N VAL A 15 2.47 17.24 -15.39
CA VAL A 15 2.02 18.64 -15.43
C VAL A 15 2.88 19.55 -14.54
N ASP A 16 3.61 19.00 -13.56
CA ASP A 16 4.36 19.80 -12.58
C ASP A 16 5.49 20.65 -13.21
N PRO A 17 6.29 20.11 -14.17
CA PRO A 17 7.38 20.88 -14.78
C PRO A 17 6.92 22.04 -15.67
N ILE A 18 5.66 22.06 -16.09
CA ILE A 18 5.13 23.08 -17.00
C ILE A 18 4.38 24.21 -16.29
N LEU A 19 4.19 24.15 -14.97
CA LEU A 19 3.41 25.17 -14.24
C LEU A 19 3.94 26.59 -14.46
N PRO A 20 5.25 26.87 -14.39
CA PRO A 20 5.77 28.21 -14.63
C PRO A 20 5.57 28.69 -16.08
N ALA A 21 5.75 27.81 -17.06
CA ALA A 21 5.52 28.11 -18.47
C ALA A 21 4.03 28.41 -18.74
N LEU A 22 3.13 27.59 -18.17
CA LEU A 22 1.68 27.77 -18.27
C LEU A 22 1.22 29.09 -17.63
N ALA A 23 1.78 29.45 -16.46
CA ALA A 23 1.51 30.72 -15.80
C ALA A 23 1.91 31.91 -16.68
N THR A 24 3.09 31.83 -17.30
CA THR A 24 3.64 32.90 -18.14
C THR A 24 2.83 33.08 -19.42
N ASP A 25 2.62 32.01 -20.21
CA ASP A 25 1.93 32.07 -21.50
C ASP A 25 0.46 32.48 -21.39
N LEU A 26 -0.22 32.05 -20.32
CA LEU A 26 -1.63 32.38 -20.07
C LEU A 26 -1.83 33.62 -19.20
N HIS A 27 -0.74 34.34 -18.88
CA HIS A 27 -0.76 35.56 -18.06
C HIS A 27 -1.51 35.36 -16.74
N ALA A 28 -1.26 34.24 -16.08
CA ALA A 28 -1.97 33.80 -14.89
C ALA A 28 -1.05 33.81 -13.67
N SER A 29 -1.63 34.13 -12.51
CA SER A 29 -0.89 34.04 -11.24
C SER A 29 -0.59 32.58 -10.87
N PRO A 30 0.47 32.32 -10.08
CA PRO A 30 0.70 31.00 -9.50
C PRO A 30 -0.52 30.41 -8.78
N SER A 31 -1.31 31.26 -8.13
CA SER A 31 -2.57 30.88 -7.46
C SER A 31 -3.69 30.48 -8.42
N GLN A 32 -3.76 31.07 -9.61
CA GLN A 32 -4.69 30.61 -10.64
C GLN A 32 -4.26 29.27 -11.21
N VAL A 33 -2.95 29.07 -11.42
CA VAL A 33 -2.42 27.81 -11.95
C VAL A 33 -2.53 26.67 -10.92
N SER A 34 -2.40 26.95 -9.63
CA SER A 34 -2.56 25.93 -8.58
C SER A 34 -3.98 25.34 -8.51
N LEU A 35 -4.99 26.02 -9.09
CA LEU A 35 -6.36 25.50 -9.24
C LEU A 35 -6.42 24.24 -10.13
N LEU A 36 -5.41 24.00 -10.98
CA LEU A 36 -5.32 22.78 -11.79
C LEU A 36 -5.15 21.52 -10.93
N PHE A 37 -4.48 21.63 -9.78
CA PHE A 37 -4.40 20.55 -8.79
C PHE A 37 -5.66 20.48 -7.96
N THR A 38 -6.15 21.65 -7.51
CA THR A 38 -7.34 21.75 -6.67
C THR A 38 -8.54 21.08 -7.32
N SER A 39 -8.87 21.49 -8.55
CA SER A 39 -9.99 20.93 -9.33
C SER A 39 -9.87 19.43 -9.55
N TYR A 40 -8.69 18.96 -9.95
CA TYR A 40 -8.43 17.54 -10.18
C TYR A 40 -8.59 16.72 -8.89
N LEU A 41 -7.94 17.12 -7.79
CA LEU A 41 -7.90 16.35 -6.54
C LEU A 41 -9.23 16.41 -5.79
N VAL A 42 -9.90 17.56 -5.73
CA VAL A 42 -11.21 17.68 -5.07
C VAL A 42 -12.26 16.83 -5.79
N VAL A 43 -12.31 16.89 -7.13
CA VAL A 43 -13.24 16.03 -7.88
C VAL A 43 -12.88 14.55 -7.75
N THR A 44 -11.58 14.22 -7.79
CA THR A 44 -11.12 12.84 -7.50
C THR A 44 -11.62 12.37 -6.14
N ALA A 45 -11.47 13.21 -5.10
CA ALA A 45 -11.88 12.90 -3.74
C ALA A 45 -13.38 12.61 -3.65
N VAL A 46 -14.21 13.54 -4.12
CA VAL A 46 -15.68 13.39 -4.09
C VAL A 46 -16.12 12.17 -4.90
N ALA A 47 -15.52 11.93 -6.07
CA ALA A 47 -15.82 10.78 -6.90
C ALA A 47 -15.50 9.45 -6.20
N MET A 48 -14.44 9.37 -5.38
CA MET A 48 -14.10 8.16 -4.63
C MET A 48 -15.23 7.65 -3.74
N LEU A 49 -16.12 8.50 -3.24
CA LEU A 49 -17.29 8.07 -2.46
C LEU A 49 -18.29 7.24 -3.26
N VAL A 50 -18.34 7.44 -4.58
CA VAL A 50 -19.34 6.82 -5.46
C VAL A 50 -18.75 5.69 -6.31
N VAL A 51 -17.43 5.73 -6.56
CA VAL A 51 -16.76 4.80 -7.48
C VAL A 51 -16.94 3.34 -7.06
N GLY A 52 -16.86 2.99 -5.77
CA GLY A 52 -17.08 1.60 -5.32
C GLY A 52 -18.49 1.07 -5.68
N ALA A 53 -19.51 1.92 -5.56
CA ALA A 53 -20.87 1.57 -5.95
C ALA A 53 -21.06 1.46 -7.47
N VAL A 54 -20.32 2.27 -8.24
CA VAL A 54 -20.31 2.17 -9.71
C VAL A 54 -19.61 0.89 -10.13
N ALA A 55 -18.41 0.65 -9.62
CA ALA A 55 -17.56 -0.49 -9.94
C ALA A 55 -18.25 -1.83 -9.67
N SER A 56 -18.92 -1.95 -8.52
CA SER A 56 -19.68 -3.15 -8.16
C SER A 56 -20.89 -3.42 -9.08
N ARG A 57 -21.47 -2.40 -9.72
CA ARG A 57 -22.65 -2.56 -10.62
C ARG A 57 -22.26 -2.84 -12.07
N ILE A 58 -21.33 -2.06 -12.62
CA ILE A 58 -20.96 -2.16 -14.04
C ILE A 58 -19.78 -3.12 -14.28
N GLY A 59 -19.07 -3.49 -13.21
CA GLY A 59 -17.95 -4.42 -13.23
C GLY A 59 -16.58 -3.72 -13.35
N PRO A 60 -15.48 -4.35 -12.90
CA PRO A 60 -14.16 -3.74 -12.85
C PRO A 60 -13.63 -3.30 -14.22
N LYS A 61 -13.67 -4.19 -15.23
CA LYS A 61 -13.15 -3.89 -16.58
C LYS A 61 -13.86 -2.68 -17.20
N ARG A 62 -15.19 -2.62 -17.13
CA ARG A 62 -15.96 -1.50 -17.69
C ARG A 62 -15.65 -0.19 -16.97
N THR A 63 -15.51 -0.24 -15.65
CA THR A 63 -15.16 0.94 -14.84
C THR A 63 -13.79 1.51 -15.22
N LEU A 64 -12.78 0.63 -15.40
CA LEU A 64 -11.46 1.03 -15.90
C LEU A 64 -11.53 1.69 -17.27
N VAL A 65 -12.23 1.08 -18.22
CA VAL A 65 -12.33 1.61 -19.60
C VAL A 65 -13.07 2.95 -19.62
N VAL A 66 -14.15 3.10 -18.85
CA VAL A 66 -14.86 4.39 -18.71
C VAL A 66 -13.95 5.45 -18.09
N GLY A 67 -13.23 5.10 -17.02
CA GLY A 67 -12.26 6.00 -16.39
C GLY A 67 -11.18 6.46 -17.37
N LEU A 68 -10.55 5.53 -18.09
CA LEU A 68 -9.55 5.84 -19.12
C LEU A 68 -10.12 6.68 -20.26
N SER A 69 -11.34 6.39 -20.73
CA SER A 69 -12.00 7.17 -21.79
C SER A 69 -12.19 8.62 -21.37
N ILE A 70 -12.66 8.85 -20.14
CA ILE A 70 -12.82 10.18 -19.56
C ILE A 70 -11.46 10.89 -19.49
N ILE A 71 -10.43 10.21 -19.00
CA ILE A 71 -9.07 10.77 -18.93
C ILE A 71 -8.58 11.21 -20.31
N VAL A 72 -8.68 10.36 -21.33
CA VAL A 72 -8.23 10.64 -22.70
C VAL A 72 -8.90 11.89 -23.25
N VAL A 73 -10.24 11.95 -23.15
CA VAL A 73 -11.02 13.07 -23.69
C VAL A 73 -10.66 14.37 -22.98
N PHE A 74 -10.67 14.38 -21.64
CA PHE A 74 -10.40 15.59 -20.88
C PHE A 74 -8.92 16.04 -20.95
N ALA A 75 -7.97 15.11 -21.05
CA ALA A 75 -6.56 15.46 -21.29
C ALA A 75 -6.36 16.08 -22.68
N ALA A 76 -6.97 15.52 -23.73
CA ALA A 76 -6.92 16.11 -25.07
C ALA A 76 -7.55 17.51 -25.10
N LEU A 77 -8.72 17.67 -24.47
CA LEU A 77 -9.38 18.98 -24.35
C LEU A 77 -8.54 19.99 -23.57
N ALA A 78 -7.87 19.56 -22.48
CA ALA A 78 -6.93 20.42 -21.75
C ALA A 78 -5.82 20.95 -22.65
N GLY A 79 -5.25 20.11 -23.52
CA GLY A 79 -4.27 20.51 -24.54
C GLY A 79 -4.80 21.47 -25.61
N THR A 80 -6.13 21.62 -25.74
CA THR A 80 -6.79 22.61 -26.64
C THR A 80 -7.18 23.91 -25.95
N SER A 81 -6.97 24.04 -24.64
CA SER A 81 -7.41 25.21 -23.86
C SER A 81 -6.70 26.51 -24.22
N GLY A 82 -7.43 27.62 -24.24
CA GLY A 82 -6.88 28.98 -24.40
C GLY A 82 -6.83 29.80 -23.10
N THR A 83 -7.38 29.28 -21.99
CA THR A 83 -7.44 29.99 -20.70
C THR A 83 -7.21 29.03 -19.53
N VAL A 84 -6.72 29.54 -18.41
CA VAL A 84 -6.55 28.74 -17.18
C VAL A 84 -7.89 28.15 -16.70
N GLY A 85 -8.98 28.91 -16.79
CA GLY A 85 -10.32 28.44 -16.39
C GLY A 85 -10.78 27.20 -17.16
N GLN A 86 -10.51 27.14 -18.47
CA GLN A 86 -10.78 25.94 -19.28
C GLN A 86 -9.95 24.75 -18.81
N ILE A 87 -8.66 24.95 -18.55
CA ILE A 87 -7.78 23.87 -18.07
C ILE A 87 -8.26 23.36 -16.70
N VAL A 88 -8.65 24.25 -15.80
CA VAL A 88 -9.23 23.90 -14.49
C VAL A 88 -10.50 23.04 -14.67
N GLY A 89 -11.41 23.43 -15.57
CA GLY A 89 -12.61 22.65 -15.88
C GLY A 89 -12.29 21.27 -16.45
N PHE A 90 -11.33 21.18 -17.37
CA PHE A 90 -10.95 19.89 -17.94
C PHE A 90 -10.16 19.02 -16.96
N ARG A 91 -9.37 19.62 -16.06
CA ARG A 91 -8.70 18.91 -14.96
C ARG A 91 -9.68 18.32 -13.95
N ALA A 92 -10.81 18.99 -13.70
CA ALA A 92 -11.91 18.43 -12.92
C ALA A 92 -12.46 17.13 -13.56
N GLY A 93 -12.77 17.16 -14.86
CA GLY A 93 -13.23 15.99 -15.60
C GLY A 93 -12.20 14.86 -15.65
N TRP A 94 -10.92 15.20 -15.81
CA TRP A 94 -9.82 14.24 -15.69
C TRP A 94 -9.78 13.61 -14.29
N GLY A 95 -9.93 14.38 -13.21
CA GLY A 95 -9.99 13.86 -11.84
C GLY A 95 -11.08 12.80 -11.64
N LEU A 96 -12.26 13.00 -12.24
CA LEU A 96 -13.34 12.00 -12.24
C LEU A 96 -12.91 10.67 -12.89
N GLY A 97 -12.28 10.75 -14.07
CA GLY A 97 -11.77 9.56 -14.75
C GLY A 97 -10.68 8.85 -13.95
N ASN A 98 -9.81 9.61 -13.28
CA ASN A 98 -8.76 9.09 -12.42
C ASN A 98 -9.31 8.37 -11.19
N ALA A 99 -10.37 8.89 -10.57
CA ALA A 99 -11.02 8.21 -9.44
C ALA A 99 -11.57 6.82 -9.83
N LEU A 100 -12.23 6.73 -10.99
CA LEU A 100 -12.73 5.47 -11.55
C LEU A 100 -11.60 4.48 -11.84
N PHE A 101 -10.48 4.98 -12.36
CA PHE A 101 -9.30 4.18 -12.66
C PHE A 101 -8.63 3.65 -11.38
N ILE A 102 -8.21 4.52 -10.46
CA ILE A 102 -7.43 4.14 -9.26
C ILE A 102 -8.17 3.15 -8.38
N ALA A 103 -9.47 3.37 -8.15
CA ALA A 103 -10.25 2.48 -7.28
C ALA A 103 -10.32 1.04 -7.80
N THR A 104 -10.20 0.86 -9.12
CA THR A 104 -10.40 -0.41 -9.78
C THR A 104 -9.08 -1.06 -10.19
N SER A 105 -8.03 -0.28 -10.44
CA SER A 105 -6.76 -0.76 -10.99
C SER A 105 -6.03 -1.74 -10.08
N LEU A 106 -5.97 -1.45 -8.77
CA LEU A 106 -5.38 -2.35 -7.78
C LEU A 106 -6.13 -3.69 -7.72
N ALA A 107 -7.47 -3.64 -7.67
CA ALA A 107 -8.30 -4.85 -7.64
C ALA A 107 -8.07 -5.74 -8.86
N VAL A 108 -8.00 -5.16 -10.07
CA VAL A 108 -7.73 -5.92 -11.30
C VAL A 108 -6.29 -6.44 -11.33
N ILE A 109 -5.30 -5.69 -10.82
CA ILE A 109 -3.92 -6.19 -10.73
C ILE A 109 -3.84 -7.39 -9.80
N VAL A 110 -4.45 -7.30 -8.62
CA VAL A 110 -4.52 -8.40 -7.65
C VAL A 110 -5.23 -9.62 -8.25
N ALA A 111 -6.38 -9.41 -8.88
CA ALA A 111 -7.17 -10.48 -9.49
C ALA A 111 -6.54 -11.07 -10.77
N SER A 112 -5.53 -10.44 -11.37
CA SER A 112 -4.87 -10.94 -12.59
C SER A 112 -3.44 -11.43 -12.36
N ALA A 113 -2.89 -11.27 -11.16
CA ALA A 113 -1.50 -11.60 -10.86
C ALA A 113 -1.34 -13.09 -10.51
N SER A 114 -0.40 -13.77 -11.17
CA SER A 114 -0.03 -15.16 -10.89
C SER A 114 0.90 -15.31 -9.68
N GLY A 115 1.57 -14.23 -9.25
CA GLY A 115 2.51 -14.21 -8.12
C GLY A 115 1.86 -14.08 -6.73
N GLY A 116 0.55 -14.33 -6.64
CA GLY A 116 -0.24 -14.09 -5.43
C GLY A 116 -0.33 -12.61 -5.05
N PHE A 117 -0.96 -12.33 -3.91
CA PHE A 117 -1.25 -10.98 -3.44
C PHE A 117 0.02 -10.13 -3.23
N ALA A 118 1.08 -10.72 -2.66
CA ALA A 118 2.35 -10.03 -2.45
C ALA A 118 3.02 -9.62 -3.77
N GLY A 119 3.07 -10.52 -4.75
CA GLY A 119 3.59 -10.21 -6.09
C GLY A 119 2.76 -9.14 -6.81
N ALA A 120 1.44 -9.16 -6.63
CA ALA A 120 0.55 -8.14 -7.18
C ALA A 120 0.80 -6.74 -6.59
N ILE A 121 0.98 -6.65 -5.27
CA ILE A 121 1.33 -5.39 -4.61
C ILE A 121 2.70 -4.89 -5.06
N ILE A 122 3.72 -5.75 -5.10
CA ILE A 122 5.05 -5.36 -5.59
C ILE A 122 4.95 -4.81 -7.02
N LEU A 123 4.19 -5.46 -7.89
CA LEU A 123 3.98 -5.02 -9.26
C LEU A 123 3.24 -3.66 -9.32
N TYR A 124 2.22 -3.47 -8.49
CA TYR A 124 1.47 -2.21 -8.40
C TYR A 124 2.33 -1.06 -7.88
N GLU A 125 3.07 -1.27 -6.78
CA GLU A 125 3.95 -0.27 -6.19
C GLU A 125 5.15 0.03 -7.10
N THR A 126 5.69 -0.97 -7.80
CA THR A 126 6.72 -0.76 -8.82
C THR A 126 6.17 0.07 -9.97
N ALA A 127 4.94 -0.22 -10.43
CA ALA A 127 4.29 0.56 -11.47
C ALA A 127 4.04 2.02 -11.03
N LEU A 128 3.62 2.21 -9.78
CA LEU A 128 3.42 3.52 -9.17
C LEU A 128 4.74 4.29 -9.07
N GLY A 129 5.79 3.67 -8.51
CA GLY A 129 7.11 4.28 -8.36
C GLY A 129 7.72 4.67 -9.71
N LEU A 130 7.64 3.77 -10.70
CA LEU A 130 8.10 4.07 -12.05
C LEU A 130 7.30 5.21 -12.68
N GLY A 131 5.97 5.24 -12.48
CA GLY A 131 5.14 6.29 -13.03
C GLY A 131 5.45 7.67 -12.43
N ILE A 132 5.64 7.74 -11.11
CA ILE A 132 6.01 8.98 -10.41
C ILE A 132 7.40 9.47 -10.83
N ALA A 133 8.35 8.56 -11.08
CA ALA A 133 9.70 8.94 -11.51
C ALA A 133 9.75 9.39 -12.98
N VAL A 134 9.10 8.66 -13.90
CA VAL A 134 9.20 8.90 -15.34
C VAL A 134 8.26 10.02 -15.80
N GLY A 135 7.13 10.24 -15.10
CA GLY A 135 6.14 11.25 -15.46
C GLY A 135 6.73 12.65 -15.61
N PRO A 136 7.44 13.19 -14.60
CA PRO A 136 8.04 14.51 -14.69
C PRO A 136 9.14 14.62 -15.75
N LEU A 137 9.90 13.55 -16.01
CA LEU A 137 10.89 13.56 -17.10
C LEU A 137 10.20 13.84 -18.44
N LEU A 138 9.22 13.02 -18.81
CA LEU A 138 8.48 13.22 -20.06
C LEU A 138 7.69 14.52 -20.08
N GLY A 139 7.18 14.95 -18.92
CA GLY A 139 6.49 16.23 -18.79
C GLY A 139 7.40 17.43 -19.04
N GLY A 140 8.64 17.38 -18.55
CA GLY A 140 9.65 18.39 -18.82
C GLY A 140 10.09 18.40 -20.28
N GLU A 141 10.33 17.23 -20.88
CA GLU A 141 10.68 17.10 -22.31
C GLU A 141 9.58 17.65 -23.21
N LEU A 142 8.34 17.16 -23.06
CA LEU A 142 7.21 17.63 -23.86
C LEU A 142 6.91 19.11 -23.57
N GLY A 143 7.05 19.52 -22.32
CA GLY A 143 6.86 20.88 -21.85
C GLY A 143 7.85 21.88 -22.44
N SER A 144 9.08 21.44 -22.71
CA SER A 144 10.12 22.26 -23.36
C SER A 144 9.78 22.63 -24.80
N ILE A 145 8.99 21.78 -25.48
CA ILE A 145 8.47 22.05 -26.83
C ILE A 145 7.24 22.97 -26.72
N SER A 146 6.31 22.62 -25.85
CA SER A 146 5.12 23.41 -25.54
C SER A 146 4.51 22.94 -24.23
N TRP A 147 4.02 23.85 -23.38
CA TRP A 147 3.25 23.50 -22.18
C TRP A 147 2.00 22.65 -22.49
N ARG A 148 1.54 22.65 -23.75
CA ARG A 148 0.41 21.83 -24.20
C ARG A 148 0.81 20.37 -24.42
N GLY A 149 2.09 20.12 -24.72
CA GLY A 149 2.66 18.81 -25.03
C GLY A 149 2.32 17.74 -24.00
N PRO A 150 2.55 18.00 -22.70
CA PRO A 150 2.14 17.12 -21.61
C PRO A 150 0.70 16.61 -21.66
N PHE A 151 -0.26 17.50 -21.93
CA PHE A 151 -1.68 17.12 -21.98
C PHE A 151 -1.97 16.14 -23.12
N TYR A 152 -1.43 16.40 -24.30
CA TYR A 152 -1.55 15.49 -25.44
C TYR A 152 -0.77 14.18 -25.23
N GLY A 153 0.41 14.26 -24.63
CA GLY A 153 1.23 13.10 -24.28
C GLY A 153 0.46 12.14 -23.36
N VAL A 154 -0.16 12.67 -22.30
CA VAL A 154 -1.04 11.87 -21.43
C VAL A 154 -2.22 11.30 -22.21
N ALA A 155 -2.89 12.10 -23.05
CA ALA A 155 -4.04 11.62 -23.82
C ALA A 155 -3.67 10.43 -24.72
N VAL A 156 -2.53 10.50 -25.42
CA VAL A 156 -2.02 9.41 -26.26
C VAL A 156 -1.66 8.18 -25.43
N LEU A 157 -0.85 8.35 -24.37
CA LEU A 157 -0.45 7.22 -23.52
C LEU A 157 -1.67 6.54 -22.87
N MET A 158 -2.65 7.32 -22.41
CA MET A 158 -3.89 6.80 -21.84
C MET A 158 -4.78 6.11 -22.85
N ALA A 159 -4.80 6.58 -24.11
CA ALA A 159 -5.50 5.89 -25.18
C ALA A 159 -4.86 4.52 -25.47
N LEU A 160 -3.52 4.44 -25.48
CA LEU A 160 -2.81 3.17 -25.60
C LEU A 160 -3.10 2.25 -24.42
N ALA A 161 -3.10 2.77 -23.18
CA ALA A 161 -3.47 2.02 -21.99
C ALA A 161 -4.93 1.53 -22.04
N MET A 162 -5.84 2.34 -22.58
CA MET A 162 -7.25 1.98 -22.78
C MET A 162 -7.39 0.83 -23.77
N VAL A 163 -6.74 0.92 -24.93
CA VAL A 163 -6.74 -0.16 -25.93
C VAL A 163 -6.14 -1.44 -25.33
N ALA A 164 -5.01 -1.35 -24.63
CA ALA A 164 -4.40 -2.49 -23.97
C ALA A 164 -5.33 -3.11 -22.90
N THR A 165 -6.04 -2.29 -22.11
CA THR A 165 -7.03 -2.76 -21.14
C THR A 165 -8.22 -3.44 -21.83
N ILE A 166 -8.72 -2.90 -22.94
CA ILE A 166 -9.83 -3.51 -23.69
C ILE A 166 -9.43 -4.89 -24.23
N VAL A 167 -8.23 -5.00 -24.81
CA VAL A 167 -7.72 -6.20 -25.48
C VAL A 167 -7.27 -7.27 -24.49
N PHE A 168 -6.47 -6.93 -23.49
CA PHE A 168 -5.76 -7.92 -22.66
C PHE A 168 -6.41 -8.21 -21.31
N VAL A 169 -7.27 -7.33 -20.78
CA VAL A 169 -7.86 -7.55 -19.44
C VAL A 169 -9.14 -8.36 -19.60
N PRO A 170 -9.25 -9.55 -18.97
CA PRO A 170 -10.48 -10.32 -19.02
C PRO A 170 -11.62 -9.59 -18.30
N ALA A 171 -12.86 -9.92 -18.65
CA ALA A 171 -14.02 -9.46 -17.89
C ALA A 171 -14.02 -10.19 -16.54
N LEU A 172 -13.77 -9.45 -15.46
CA LEU A 172 -13.89 -9.97 -14.10
C LEU A 172 -15.36 -10.08 -13.69
N PRO A 173 -15.73 -11.06 -12.84
CA PRO A 173 -17.08 -11.16 -12.32
C PRO A 173 -17.43 -9.92 -11.48
N LYS A 174 -18.73 -9.76 -11.22
CA LYS A 174 -19.25 -8.65 -10.43
C LYS A 174 -19.44 -9.13 -9.00
N PRO A 175 -19.21 -8.27 -7.99
CA PRO A 175 -19.52 -8.61 -6.60
C PRO A 175 -20.99 -9.06 -6.45
N GLU A 176 -21.24 -10.10 -5.66
CA GLU A 176 -22.59 -10.62 -5.42
C GLU A 176 -23.55 -9.56 -4.86
N LYS A 177 -23.03 -8.59 -4.10
CA LYS A 177 -23.78 -7.47 -3.56
C LYS A 177 -23.15 -6.15 -3.97
N PRO A 178 -23.95 -5.19 -4.51
CA PRO A 178 -23.43 -3.88 -4.84
C PRO A 178 -23.06 -3.11 -3.56
N THR A 179 -21.89 -2.47 -3.58
CA THR A 179 -21.44 -1.61 -2.48
C THR A 179 -22.35 -0.40 -2.36
N SER A 180 -22.73 -0.03 -1.13
CA SER A 180 -23.53 1.18 -0.89
C SER A 180 -22.68 2.43 -1.09
N ILE A 181 -23.24 3.47 -1.73
CA ILE A 181 -22.62 4.81 -1.86
C ILE A 181 -22.33 5.42 -0.48
N THR A 182 -23.12 5.07 0.54
CA THR A 182 -22.93 5.59 1.90
C THR A 182 -21.89 4.83 2.72
N ALA A 183 -21.39 3.69 2.22
CA ALA A 183 -20.47 2.83 2.98
C ALA A 183 -19.15 3.54 3.36
N PRO A 184 -18.48 4.30 2.46
CA PRO A 184 -17.26 5.02 2.83
C PRO A 184 -17.49 6.07 3.93
N LEU A 185 -18.59 6.80 3.86
CA LEU A 185 -18.95 7.80 4.88
C LEU A 185 -19.27 7.15 6.23
N LYS A 186 -19.97 6.00 6.22
CA LYS A 186 -20.20 5.22 7.45
C LYS A 186 -18.91 4.67 8.03
N ALA A 187 -17.98 4.24 7.17
CA ALA A 187 -16.68 3.71 7.61
C ALA A 187 -15.86 4.77 8.37
N LEU A 188 -15.95 6.05 8.00
CA LEU A 188 -15.32 7.16 8.73
C LEU A 188 -15.85 7.36 10.17
N ARG A 189 -16.91 6.64 10.59
CA ARG A 189 -17.33 6.61 12.01
C ARG A 189 -16.37 5.78 12.87
N HIS A 190 -15.59 4.89 12.28
CA HIS A 190 -14.60 4.11 13.01
C HIS A 190 -13.39 4.98 13.35
N ARG A 191 -13.06 5.04 14.64
CA ARG A 191 -12.03 5.93 15.17
C ARG A 191 -10.66 5.72 14.50
N GLY A 192 -10.23 4.47 14.31
CA GLY A 192 -8.93 4.17 13.67
C GLY A 192 -8.85 4.73 12.25
N LEU A 193 -9.85 4.46 11.43
CA LEU A 193 -9.92 4.95 10.05
C LEU A 193 -10.05 6.48 9.98
N LEU A 194 -10.84 7.10 10.87
CA LEU A 194 -10.97 8.55 10.91
C LEU A 194 -9.67 9.24 11.32
N THR A 195 -9.02 8.78 12.38
CA THR A 195 -7.76 9.35 12.86
C THR A 195 -6.68 9.26 11.79
N MET A 196 -6.54 8.08 11.15
CA MET A 196 -5.58 7.90 10.07
C MET A 196 -5.95 8.70 8.81
N GLY A 197 -7.25 8.84 8.49
CA GLY A 197 -7.73 9.70 7.42
C GLY A 197 -7.38 11.17 7.64
N ILE A 198 -7.61 11.70 8.84
CA ILE A 198 -7.26 13.10 9.19
C ILE A 198 -5.74 13.31 9.16
N MET A 199 -4.96 12.36 9.68
CA MET A 199 -3.49 12.42 9.59
C MET A 199 -3.04 12.47 8.13
N ALA A 200 -3.62 11.63 7.27
CA ALA A 200 -3.30 11.60 5.85
C ALA A 200 -3.75 12.85 5.09
N LEU A 201 -4.87 13.48 5.50
CA LEU A 201 -5.31 14.79 5.00
C LEU A 201 -4.26 15.85 5.30
N LEU A 202 -3.79 15.94 6.54
CA LEU A 202 -2.78 16.91 6.97
C LEU A 202 -1.43 16.66 6.28
N TYR A 203 -1.03 15.41 6.15
CA TYR A 203 0.13 15.03 5.35
C TYR A 203 -0.03 15.44 3.87
N ASN A 204 -1.18 15.16 3.24
CA ASN A 204 -1.42 15.53 1.85
C ASN A 204 -1.49 17.05 1.68
N TRP A 205 -1.91 17.78 2.71
CA TRP A 205 -1.89 19.23 2.70
C TRP A 205 -0.47 19.76 2.52
N GLY A 206 0.47 19.33 3.37
CA GLY A 206 1.88 19.72 3.24
C GLY A 206 2.49 19.26 1.93
N PHE A 207 2.24 18.00 1.54
CA PHE A 207 2.76 17.41 0.31
C PHE A 207 2.32 18.18 -0.95
N PHE A 208 1.02 18.42 -1.14
CA PHE A 208 0.53 19.12 -2.33
C PHE A 208 0.78 20.62 -2.31
N THR A 209 0.95 21.23 -1.13
CA THR A 209 1.49 22.60 -1.04
C THR A 209 2.89 22.66 -1.62
N MET A 210 3.78 21.74 -1.21
CA MET A 210 5.13 21.65 -1.76
C MET A 210 5.10 21.39 -3.27
N LEU A 211 4.35 20.37 -3.72
CA LEU A 211 4.31 20.00 -5.13
C LEU A 211 3.80 21.14 -6.03
N GLY A 212 2.75 21.85 -5.58
CA GLY A 212 2.13 22.92 -6.36
C GLY A 212 2.93 24.23 -6.40
N TYR A 213 3.80 24.49 -5.41
CA TYR A 213 4.49 25.78 -5.26
C TYR A 213 6.02 25.71 -5.37
N ALA A 214 6.64 24.56 -5.12
CA ALA A 214 8.09 24.44 -5.19
C ALA A 214 8.72 24.76 -6.56
N PRO A 215 8.07 24.56 -7.72
CA PRO A 215 8.66 24.91 -9.02
C PRO A 215 8.98 26.40 -9.20
N TYR A 216 8.16 27.30 -8.64
CA TYR A 216 8.30 28.74 -8.86
C TYR A 216 9.62 29.32 -8.33
N PRO A 217 10.04 29.08 -7.08
CA PRO A 217 11.32 29.57 -6.56
C PRO A 217 12.57 28.84 -7.11
N MET A 218 12.41 27.80 -7.93
CA MET A 218 13.56 27.12 -8.55
C MET A 218 14.12 27.88 -9.76
N GLU A 219 13.31 28.74 -10.40
CA GLU A 219 13.71 29.53 -11.58
C GLU A 219 14.30 28.67 -12.72
N LEU A 220 13.77 27.45 -12.87
CA LEU A 220 14.21 26.48 -13.86
C LEU A 220 13.24 26.41 -15.05
N ASP A 221 13.78 26.12 -16.22
CA ASP A 221 12.98 25.73 -17.39
C ASP A 221 12.31 24.36 -17.18
N ALA A 222 11.32 24.05 -18.04
CA ALA A 222 10.52 22.83 -17.92
C ALA A 222 11.37 21.54 -17.96
N HIS A 223 12.42 21.50 -18.77
CA HIS A 223 13.30 20.34 -18.86
C HIS A 223 14.04 20.10 -17.54
N LYS A 224 14.67 21.14 -16.98
CA LYS A 224 15.38 21.03 -15.69
C LYS A 224 14.43 20.74 -14.52
N LEU A 225 13.23 21.33 -14.50
CA LEU A 225 12.20 20.97 -13.52
C LEU A 225 11.83 19.48 -13.64
N GLY A 226 11.69 18.97 -14.86
CA GLY A 226 11.45 17.55 -15.12
C GLY A 226 12.54 16.66 -14.50
N LEU A 227 13.81 17.03 -14.64
CA LEU A 227 14.93 16.32 -14.02
C LEU A 227 14.89 16.35 -12.48
N VAL A 228 14.58 17.50 -11.88
CA VAL A 228 14.45 17.64 -10.42
C VAL A 228 13.35 16.72 -9.88
N PHE A 229 12.16 16.75 -10.49
CA PHE A 229 11.06 15.89 -10.07
C PHE A 229 11.28 14.41 -10.40
N THR A 230 12.09 14.10 -11.41
CA THR A 230 12.53 12.73 -11.68
C THR A 230 13.43 12.22 -10.55
N ALA A 231 14.43 13.00 -10.13
CA ALA A 231 15.29 12.66 -9.01
C ALA A 231 14.50 12.50 -7.70
N TRP A 232 13.55 13.39 -7.45
CA TRP A 232 12.58 13.28 -6.36
C TRP A 232 11.78 11.97 -6.45
N GLY A 233 11.18 11.67 -7.61
CA GLY A 233 10.36 10.48 -7.83
C GLY A 233 11.13 9.16 -7.70
N LEU A 234 12.41 9.13 -8.11
CA LEU A 234 13.30 7.99 -7.89
C LEU A 234 13.54 7.74 -6.39
N LEU A 235 13.72 8.81 -5.60
CA LEU A 235 13.82 8.66 -4.14
C LEU A 235 12.51 8.21 -3.51
N VAL A 236 11.36 8.71 -3.97
CA VAL A 236 10.04 8.22 -3.54
C VAL A 236 9.92 6.72 -3.80
N ALA A 237 10.24 6.26 -5.02
CA ALA A 237 10.17 4.85 -5.40
C ALA A 237 11.15 3.98 -4.59
N ALA A 238 12.40 4.40 -4.45
CA ALA A 238 13.39 3.64 -3.70
C ALA A 238 13.02 3.51 -2.21
N PHE A 239 12.61 4.61 -1.58
CA PHE A 239 12.30 4.63 -0.16
C PHE A 239 10.96 3.98 0.20
N SER A 240 9.96 4.04 -0.70
CA SER A 240 8.69 3.31 -0.52
C SER A 240 8.90 1.80 -0.56
N VAL A 241 9.61 1.29 -1.57
CA VAL A 241 9.73 -0.16 -1.79
C VAL A 241 10.78 -0.80 -0.88
N PHE A 242 11.96 -0.20 -0.75
CA PHE A 242 13.08 -0.86 -0.09
C PHE A 242 13.24 -0.45 1.38
N PHE A 243 13.00 0.82 1.72
CA PHE A 243 13.34 1.32 3.06
C PHE A 243 12.15 1.31 4.01
N ALA A 244 10.95 1.67 3.55
CA ALA A 244 9.77 1.75 4.39
C ALA A 244 9.47 0.42 5.11
N PRO A 245 9.43 -0.75 4.43
CA PRO A 245 9.15 -2.03 5.09
C PRO A 245 10.24 -2.43 6.09
N ARG A 246 11.51 -2.13 5.79
CA ARG A 246 12.65 -2.45 6.67
C ARG A 246 12.62 -1.60 7.94
N LEU A 247 12.30 -0.31 7.81
CA LEU A 247 12.17 0.60 8.96
C LEU A 247 10.96 0.21 9.81
N GLN A 248 9.84 -0.12 9.18
CA GLN A 248 8.65 -0.62 9.87
C GLN A 248 8.97 -1.90 10.66
N ALA A 249 9.60 -2.89 10.05
CA ALA A 249 9.93 -4.15 10.73
C ALA A 249 10.84 -3.95 11.95
N ARG A 250 11.75 -2.96 11.90
CA ARG A 250 12.70 -2.68 12.98
C ARG A 250 12.13 -1.82 14.10
N PHE A 251 11.30 -0.83 13.78
CA PHE A 251 10.88 0.21 14.73
C PHE A 251 9.36 0.29 14.96
N GLY A 252 8.55 -0.39 14.15
CA GLY A 252 7.08 -0.31 14.11
C GLY A 252 6.58 0.90 13.30
N THR A 253 5.38 0.80 12.71
CA THR A 253 4.87 1.83 11.79
C THR A 253 4.77 3.20 12.44
N ALA A 254 4.18 3.27 13.63
CA ALA A 254 3.85 4.56 14.21
C ALA A 254 5.09 5.37 14.65
N LYS A 255 6.16 4.72 15.12
CA LYS A 255 7.43 5.41 15.47
C LYS A 255 8.12 5.97 14.22
N VAL A 256 8.13 5.20 13.13
CA VAL A 256 8.69 5.64 11.86
C VAL A 256 7.90 6.82 11.30
N LEU A 257 6.56 6.76 11.34
CA LEU A 257 5.71 7.86 10.88
C LEU A 257 5.94 9.17 11.67
N TYR A 258 6.16 9.12 12.99
CA TYR A 258 6.50 10.34 13.74
C TYR A 258 7.81 10.96 13.29
N ALA A 259 8.87 10.17 13.22
CA ALA A 259 10.18 10.65 12.78
C ALA A 259 10.10 11.22 11.36
N ASN A 260 9.35 10.55 10.48
CA ASN A 260 9.18 10.93 9.10
C ASN A 260 8.37 12.22 8.91
N LEU A 261 7.25 12.39 9.62
CA LEU A 261 6.46 13.63 9.59
C LEU A 261 7.25 14.81 10.17
N LEU A 262 8.07 14.58 11.20
CA LEU A 262 8.95 15.61 11.75
C LEU A 262 10.02 16.01 10.74
N ALA A 263 10.66 15.04 10.07
CA ALA A 263 11.63 15.29 9.02
C ALA A 263 11.02 16.09 7.85
N LEU A 264 9.80 15.75 7.43
CA LEU A 264 9.05 16.51 6.43
C LEU A 264 8.74 17.95 6.88
N ALA A 265 8.38 18.16 8.15
CA ALA A 265 8.19 19.50 8.71
C ALA A 265 9.49 20.33 8.64
N VAL A 266 10.63 19.71 8.98
CA VAL A 266 11.95 20.36 8.87
C VAL A 266 12.26 20.70 7.41
N VAL A 267 12.02 19.78 6.48
CA VAL A 267 12.21 20.03 5.03
C VAL A 267 11.38 21.23 4.57
N MET A 268 10.12 21.33 5.00
CA MET A 268 9.27 22.48 4.65
C MET A 268 9.79 23.79 5.22
N VAL A 269 10.31 23.79 6.46
CA VAL A 269 10.95 24.97 7.06
C VAL A 269 12.22 25.36 6.30
N VAL A 270 13.02 24.38 5.86
CA VAL A 270 14.22 24.64 5.04
C VAL A 270 13.85 25.25 3.70
N ILE A 271 12.80 24.73 3.02
CA ILE A 271 12.29 25.32 1.78
C ILE A 271 11.80 26.75 2.03
N ALA A 272 11.03 26.97 3.09
CA ALA A 272 10.47 28.28 3.42
C ALA A 272 11.56 29.32 3.71
N ALA A 273 12.52 28.99 4.58
CA ALA A 273 13.62 29.88 4.95
C ALA A 273 14.62 30.10 3.80
N GLY A 274 14.76 29.11 2.91
CA GLY A 274 15.62 29.15 1.74
C GLY A 274 14.92 29.50 0.44
N VAL A 275 13.69 30.04 0.47
CA VAL A 275 12.85 30.23 -0.73
C VAL A 275 13.51 31.15 -1.77
N SER A 276 14.37 32.06 -1.34
CA SER A 276 15.15 32.97 -2.20
C SER A 276 16.40 32.34 -2.82
N THR A 277 16.74 31.11 -2.44
CA THR A 277 17.92 30.38 -2.90
C THR A 277 17.49 29.13 -3.67
N PRO A 278 17.42 29.17 -5.02
CA PRO A 278 16.93 28.06 -5.83
C PRO A 278 17.59 26.71 -5.52
N ALA A 279 18.90 26.70 -5.30
CA ALA A 279 19.66 25.49 -4.95
C ALA A 279 19.15 24.81 -3.66
N THR A 280 18.79 25.60 -2.64
CA THR A 280 18.24 25.08 -1.39
C THR A 280 16.88 24.43 -1.62
N VAL A 281 16.01 25.07 -2.39
CA VAL A 281 14.68 24.53 -2.72
C VAL A 281 14.83 23.23 -3.51
N ILE A 282 15.67 23.19 -4.54
CA ILE A 282 15.90 22.00 -5.37
C ILE A 282 16.38 20.83 -4.51
N ALA A 283 17.42 21.05 -3.69
CA ALA A 283 17.98 20.00 -2.84
C ALA A 283 16.95 19.50 -1.81
N ALA A 284 16.24 20.41 -1.15
CA ALA A 284 15.24 20.06 -0.14
C ALA A 284 14.05 19.29 -0.75
N VAL A 285 13.59 19.68 -1.95
CA VAL A 285 12.53 18.96 -2.67
C VAL A 285 13.00 17.57 -3.06
N ILE A 286 14.19 17.39 -3.64
CA ILE A 286 14.70 16.06 -3.98
C ILE A 286 14.76 15.18 -2.72
N VAL A 287 15.38 15.68 -1.64
CA VAL A 287 15.49 14.96 -0.36
C VAL A 287 14.12 14.61 0.22
N SER A 288 13.11 15.46 0.07
CA SER A 288 11.74 15.19 0.51
C SER A 288 11.17 13.89 -0.07
N GLY A 289 11.63 13.47 -1.26
CA GLY A 289 11.19 12.27 -1.94
C GLY A 289 11.40 11.01 -1.09
N ALA A 290 12.53 10.93 -0.39
CA ALA A 290 12.80 9.81 0.52
C ALA A 290 11.75 9.69 1.63
N PHE A 291 11.44 10.81 2.28
CA PHE A 291 10.46 10.84 3.38
C PHE A 291 9.01 10.67 2.87
N ILE A 292 8.68 11.20 1.70
CA ILE A 292 7.38 11.01 1.06
C ILE A 292 7.15 9.54 0.70
N GLY A 293 8.18 8.86 0.16
CA GLY A 293 8.13 7.42 -0.13
C GLY A 293 7.82 6.58 1.10
N ILE A 294 8.51 6.85 2.21
CA ILE A 294 8.23 6.19 3.51
C ILE A 294 6.79 6.49 3.95
N ASN A 295 6.38 7.76 3.94
CA ASN A 295 5.08 8.16 4.46
C ASN A 295 3.92 7.52 3.70
N ASN A 296 3.96 7.55 2.36
CA ASN A 296 2.89 7.03 1.52
C ASN A 296 2.67 5.53 1.73
N THR A 297 3.76 4.78 1.83
CA THR A 297 3.74 3.33 2.04
C THR A 297 3.13 3.00 3.40
N LEU A 298 3.74 3.53 4.48
CA LEU A 298 3.36 3.19 5.84
C LEU A 298 1.98 3.72 6.24
N THR A 299 1.59 4.90 5.75
CA THR A 299 0.25 5.46 6.03
C THR A 299 -0.83 4.61 5.38
N THR A 300 -0.63 4.22 4.12
CA THR A 300 -1.60 3.38 3.40
C THR A 300 -1.72 2.01 4.06
N GLN A 301 -0.60 1.41 4.46
CA GLN A 301 -0.61 0.15 5.23
C GLN A 301 -1.35 0.30 6.56
N ALA A 302 -0.98 1.28 7.39
CA ALA A 302 -1.59 1.50 8.70
C ALA A 302 -3.12 1.71 8.61
N VAL A 303 -3.59 2.44 7.60
CA VAL A 303 -5.03 2.62 7.34
C VAL A 303 -5.72 1.29 7.08
N MET A 304 -5.13 0.45 6.23
CA MET A 304 -5.71 -0.85 5.88
C MET A 304 -5.72 -1.81 7.08
N LEU A 305 -4.76 -1.67 8.00
CA LEU A 305 -4.70 -2.48 9.23
C LEU A 305 -5.76 -2.07 10.25
N VAL A 306 -5.99 -0.77 10.45
CA VAL A 306 -6.94 -0.29 11.48
C VAL A 306 -8.40 -0.23 11.01
N ALA A 307 -8.67 -0.47 9.72
CA ALA A 307 -10.00 -0.35 9.15
C ALA A 307 -10.84 -1.62 9.41
N PRO A 308 -11.96 -1.54 10.15
CA PRO A 308 -12.80 -2.70 10.47
C PRO A 308 -13.85 -2.98 9.38
N VAL A 309 -13.57 -2.57 8.15
CA VAL A 309 -14.48 -2.67 7.00
C VAL A 309 -13.73 -3.24 5.81
N GLU A 310 -14.48 -3.63 4.77
CA GLU A 310 -13.91 -4.06 3.51
C GLU A 310 -12.87 -3.06 2.97
N ARG A 311 -11.74 -3.57 2.45
CA ARG A 311 -10.61 -2.75 1.98
C ARG A 311 -11.01 -1.75 0.90
N SER A 312 -11.93 -2.10 0.02
CA SER A 312 -12.46 -1.21 -1.03
C SER A 312 -13.19 0.00 -0.43
N VAL A 313 -13.99 -0.22 0.62
CA VAL A 313 -14.70 0.81 1.38
C VAL A 313 -13.72 1.65 2.20
N ALA A 314 -12.76 1.01 2.87
CA ALA A 314 -11.70 1.68 3.63
C ALA A 314 -10.85 2.58 2.73
N SER A 315 -10.40 2.07 1.58
CA SER A 315 -9.62 2.80 0.58
C SER A 315 -10.39 3.99 0.02
N SER A 316 -11.68 3.83 -0.29
CA SER A 316 -12.54 4.92 -0.76
C SER A 316 -12.72 6.01 0.30
N ALA A 317 -12.96 5.62 1.56
CA ALA A 317 -13.13 6.54 2.68
C ALA A 317 -11.84 7.32 2.98
N TYR A 318 -10.73 6.59 3.10
CA TYR A 318 -9.39 7.14 3.27
C TYR A 318 -9.01 8.07 2.12
N GLY A 319 -9.19 7.61 0.88
CA GLY A 319 -8.88 8.36 -0.33
C GLY A 319 -9.67 9.67 -0.41
N PHE A 320 -10.97 9.65 -0.10
CA PHE A 320 -11.79 10.86 -0.01
C PHE A 320 -11.19 11.90 0.95
N VAL A 321 -10.91 11.51 2.19
CA VAL A 321 -10.38 12.43 3.22
C VAL A 321 -8.99 12.93 2.81
N ARG A 322 -8.14 12.03 2.34
CA ARG A 322 -6.77 12.33 1.91
C ARG A 322 -6.72 13.33 0.74
N PHE A 323 -7.49 13.07 -0.31
CA PHE A 323 -7.47 13.90 -1.52
C PHE A 323 -8.18 15.24 -1.34
N ILE A 324 -9.17 15.35 -0.44
CA ILE A 324 -9.71 16.67 -0.07
C ILE A 324 -8.60 17.56 0.50
N GLY A 325 -7.77 17.05 1.41
CA GLY A 325 -6.63 17.80 1.95
C GLY A 325 -5.67 18.24 0.86
N GLY A 326 -5.29 17.31 -0.01
CA GLY A 326 -4.41 17.58 -1.14
C GLY A 326 -4.97 18.58 -2.15
N GLY A 327 -6.29 18.58 -2.36
CA GLY A 327 -6.94 19.51 -3.28
C GLY A 327 -7.10 20.92 -2.71
N LEU A 328 -7.48 21.06 -1.44
CA LEU A 328 -7.65 22.37 -0.82
C LEU A 328 -6.31 23.08 -0.54
N ALA A 329 -5.24 22.32 -0.36
CA ALA A 329 -3.93 22.86 -0.01
C ALA A 329 -3.35 23.83 -1.05
N PRO A 330 -3.21 23.48 -2.35
CA PRO A 330 -2.72 24.42 -3.37
C PRO A 330 -3.55 25.70 -3.49
N PHE A 331 -4.87 25.61 -3.30
CA PHE A 331 -5.74 26.80 -3.30
C PHE A 331 -5.44 27.73 -2.13
N VAL A 332 -5.37 27.20 -0.90
CA VAL A 332 -5.05 28.00 0.29
C VAL A 332 -3.62 28.53 0.23
N ALA A 333 -2.67 27.69 -0.19
CA ALA A 333 -1.29 28.08 -0.45
C ALA A 333 -1.22 29.26 -1.43
N GLY A 334 -2.00 29.23 -2.51
CA GLY A 334 -2.05 30.35 -3.45
C GLY A 334 -2.57 31.65 -2.87
N LYS A 335 -3.65 31.59 -2.09
CA LYS A 335 -4.17 32.77 -1.41
C LYS A 335 -3.17 33.36 -0.41
N LEU A 336 -2.35 32.53 0.22
CA LEU A 336 -1.30 32.97 1.14
C LEU A 336 -0.11 33.57 0.39
N ALA A 337 0.34 32.91 -0.69
CA ALA A 337 1.41 33.39 -1.54
C ALA A 337 1.10 34.77 -2.15
N ASP A 338 -0.14 34.97 -2.63
CA ASP A 338 -0.57 36.24 -3.22
C ASP A 338 -0.62 37.39 -2.19
N ARG A 339 -0.91 37.07 -0.92
CA ARG A 339 -1.13 38.08 0.13
C ARG A 339 0.14 38.42 0.92
N PHE A 340 1.04 37.46 1.05
CA PHE A 340 2.29 37.59 1.80
C PHE A 340 3.47 37.39 0.85
N ASP A 341 3.99 36.17 0.77
CA ASP A 341 5.08 35.78 -0.12
C ASP A 341 5.14 34.24 -0.29
N LEU A 342 6.04 33.75 -1.16
CA LEU A 342 6.17 32.34 -1.49
C LEU A 342 6.64 31.44 -0.32
N SER A 343 7.21 31.98 0.77
CA SER A 343 7.65 31.19 1.94
C SER A 343 6.50 30.73 2.83
N VAL A 344 5.47 31.56 2.99
CA VAL A 344 4.34 31.33 3.92
C VAL A 344 3.59 30.02 3.65
N PRO A 345 3.29 29.64 2.40
CA PRO A 345 2.72 28.33 2.10
C PRO A 345 3.55 27.16 2.63
N PHE A 346 4.87 27.22 2.52
CA PHE A 346 5.75 26.14 2.99
C PHE A 346 5.75 26.05 4.52
N TYR A 347 5.76 27.20 5.23
CA TYR A 347 5.58 27.19 6.69
C TYR A 347 4.25 26.55 7.12
N LEU A 348 3.14 26.89 6.44
CA LEU A 348 1.85 26.26 6.71
C LEU A 348 1.88 24.75 6.46
N GLY A 349 2.53 24.30 5.39
CA GLY A 349 2.72 22.87 5.11
C GLY A 349 3.53 22.16 6.21
N GLY A 350 4.57 22.82 6.74
CA GLY A 350 5.32 22.35 7.92
C GLY A 350 4.43 22.23 9.16
N VAL A 351 3.60 23.23 9.44
CA VAL A 351 2.61 23.19 10.54
C VAL A 351 1.62 22.05 10.33
N ALA A 352 1.15 21.80 9.11
CA ALA A 352 0.25 20.68 8.81
C ALA A 352 0.90 19.32 9.16
N PHE A 353 2.19 19.13 8.86
CA PHE A 353 2.91 17.91 9.27
C PHE A 353 3.04 17.78 10.80
N LEU A 354 3.28 18.88 11.52
CA LEU A 354 3.30 18.86 12.99
C LEU A 354 1.92 18.54 13.59
N LEU A 355 0.84 19.07 13.00
CA LEU A 355 -0.53 18.71 13.38
C LEU A 355 -0.83 17.23 13.08
N ALA A 356 -0.29 16.70 11.98
CA ALA A 356 -0.42 15.28 11.65
C ALA A 356 0.20 14.38 12.73
N ILE A 357 1.32 14.80 13.33
CA ILE A 357 1.94 14.13 14.50
C ILE A 357 0.99 14.15 15.70
N VAL A 358 0.38 15.30 16.01
CA VAL A 358 -0.59 15.41 17.10
C VAL A 358 -1.77 14.47 16.87
N VAL A 359 -2.33 14.43 15.66
CA VAL A 359 -3.43 13.53 15.31
C VAL A 359 -3.01 12.07 15.44
N LEU A 360 -1.83 11.70 14.92
CA LEU A 360 -1.28 10.35 15.03
C LEU A 360 -1.13 9.92 16.50
N SER A 361 -0.76 10.83 17.40
CA SER A 361 -0.67 10.54 18.84
C SER A 361 -1.97 10.06 19.48
N THR A 362 -3.11 10.52 18.96
CA THR A 362 -4.44 10.10 19.45
C THR A 362 -4.86 8.70 18.97
N GLY A 363 -4.22 8.19 17.92
CA GLY A 363 -4.51 6.91 17.26
C GLY A 363 -3.36 5.88 17.33
N HIS A 364 -2.19 6.27 17.84
CA HIS A 364 -0.99 5.42 17.87
C HIS A 364 -1.25 4.05 18.47
N LYS A 365 -1.97 3.98 19.60
CA LYS A 365 -2.29 2.70 20.26
C LYS A 365 -3.11 1.78 19.36
N LEU A 366 -3.99 2.33 18.51
CA LEU A 366 -4.80 1.55 17.58
C LEU A 366 -3.92 0.96 16.46
N VAL A 367 -2.98 1.73 15.95
CA VAL A 367 -2.02 1.26 14.93
C VAL A 367 -1.13 0.17 15.51
N THR A 368 -0.51 0.42 16.67
CA THR A 368 0.36 -0.56 17.32
C THR A 368 -0.39 -1.83 17.73
N ALA A 369 -1.63 -1.71 18.22
CA ALA A 369 -2.46 -2.87 18.52
C ALA A 369 -2.79 -3.66 17.24
N ALA A 370 -3.20 -3.00 16.16
CA ALA A 370 -3.48 -3.68 14.90
C ALA A 370 -2.26 -4.38 14.29
N GLU A 371 -1.05 -3.83 14.46
CA GLU A 371 0.22 -4.50 14.08
C GLU A 371 0.57 -5.71 14.98
N GLN A 372 0.13 -5.69 16.24
CA GLN A 372 0.34 -6.80 17.18
C GLN A 372 -0.71 -7.91 16.99
N ASP A 373 -1.94 -7.52 16.70
CA ASP A 373 -3.12 -8.37 16.49
C ASP A 373 -3.19 -8.93 15.06
N GLU A 374 -2.12 -8.78 14.26
CA GLU A 374 -2.08 -9.16 12.85
C GLU A 374 -2.23 -10.68 12.59
N SER A 375 -2.40 -11.51 13.63
CA SER A 375 -2.94 -12.86 13.51
C SER A 375 -3.42 -13.43 14.86
N PRO A 376 -4.68 -13.23 15.29
CA PRO A 376 -5.17 -13.90 16.49
C PRO A 376 -5.24 -15.40 16.19
N LEU A 377 -4.43 -16.19 16.90
CA LEU A 377 -4.57 -17.63 16.93
C LEU A 377 -5.90 -17.96 17.59
N GLN A 378 -6.87 -18.41 16.80
CA GLN A 378 -8.17 -18.79 17.32
C GLN A 378 -8.16 -20.26 17.75
N PRO A 379 -8.47 -20.59 19.01
CA PRO A 379 -8.52 -21.96 19.46
C PRO A 379 -9.65 -22.75 18.80
N VAL A 380 -9.30 -23.97 18.40
CA VAL A 380 -10.20 -25.00 17.87
C VAL A 380 -10.08 -26.21 18.81
N GLY A 381 -11.13 -26.47 19.59
CA GLY A 381 -11.15 -27.55 20.58
C GLY A 381 -10.67 -27.13 21.97
N ALA A 382 -10.36 -28.13 22.80
CA ALA A 382 -9.94 -27.91 24.18
C ALA A 382 -8.49 -27.40 24.24
N LEU A 383 -8.26 -26.39 25.09
CA LEU A 383 -6.93 -25.84 25.35
C LEU A 383 -6.15 -26.79 26.25
N THR A 384 -4.87 -27.02 25.92
CA THR A 384 -3.95 -27.71 26.81
C THR A 384 -3.71 -26.90 28.10
N PRO A 385 -3.40 -27.55 29.23
CA PRO A 385 -3.06 -26.86 30.47
C PRO A 385 -1.85 -25.92 30.27
N ALA A 386 -1.93 -24.70 30.83
CA ALA A 386 -0.95 -23.62 30.62
C ALA A 386 0.49 -23.97 31.03
N ASP A 387 0.69 -24.97 31.89
CA ASP A 387 2.02 -25.37 32.38
C ASP A 387 2.75 -26.39 31.48
N ALA A 388 2.09 -26.90 30.42
CA ALA A 388 2.66 -27.92 29.57
C ALA A 388 3.35 -27.30 28.34
N ARG A 389 4.68 -27.27 28.32
CA ARG A 389 5.48 -26.77 27.18
C ARG A 389 5.22 -27.62 25.91
N PRO A 390 4.49 -27.11 24.90
CA PRO A 390 4.06 -27.94 23.78
C PRO A 390 5.14 -28.07 22.69
N VAL A 391 4.96 -29.05 21.82
CA VAL A 391 5.50 -29.02 20.45
C VAL A 391 4.45 -28.31 19.59
N VAL A 392 4.85 -27.29 18.84
CA VAL A 392 3.95 -26.54 17.95
C VAL A 392 4.22 -26.99 16.53
N VAL A 393 3.19 -27.36 15.77
CA VAL A 393 3.31 -27.72 14.35
C VAL A 393 2.50 -26.76 13.49
N ALA A 394 3.14 -26.20 12.47
CA ALA A 394 2.49 -25.35 11.49
C ALA A 394 2.20 -26.12 10.20
N VAL A 395 0.93 -26.16 9.81
CA VAL A 395 0.49 -26.79 8.56
C VAL A 395 -0.35 -25.84 7.71
N GLY A 396 -0.07 -25.81 6.41
CA GLY A 396 -0.93 -25.16 5.41
C GLY A 396 -1.96 -26.14 4.84
N ALA A 397 -2.69 -25.74 3.80
CA ALA A 397 -3.73 -26.54 3.14
C ALA A 397 -3.20 -27.65 2.21
N ALA A 398 -1.96 -28.09 2.38
CA ALA A 398 -1.34 -29.06 1.51
C ALA A 398 -1.82 -30.51 1.82
N PRO A 399 -1.89 -31.40 0.81
CA PRO A 399 -2.36 -32.79 1.00
C PRO A 399 -1.54 -33.61 2.00
N ASP A 400 -0.27 -33.24 2.19
CA ASP A 400 0.70 -33.86 3.10
C ASP A 400 0.59 -33.35 4.55
N ALA A 401 -0.32 -32.40 4.84
CA ALA A 401 -0.56 -31.90 6.19
C ALA A 401 -0.78 -33.01 7.26
N PRO A 402 -1.51 -34.12 6.99
CA PRO A 402 -1.65 -35.21 7.95
C PRO A 402 -0.32 -35.88 8.31
N GLU A 403 0.58 -36.01 7.34
CA GLU A 403 1.88 -36.66 7.52
C GLU A 403 2.82 -35.75 8.33
N ILE A 404 2.80 -34.45 8.06
CA ILE A 404 3.55 -33.44 8.83
C ILE A 404 3.08 -33.43 10.29
N VAL A 405 1.76 -33.47 10.53
CA VAL A 405 1.20 -33.54 11.89
C VAL A 405 1.59 -34.86 12.58
N ALA A 406 1.59 -35.98 11.87
CA ALA A 406 2.00 -37.27 12.42
C ALA A 406 3.49 -37.29 12.82
N ALA A 407 4.35 -36.70 12.01
CA ALA A 407 5.78 -36.60 12.32
C ALA A 407 6.03 -35.63 13.50
N ALA A 408 5.31 -34.52 13.60
CA ALA A 408 5.36 -33.65 14.78
C ALA A 408 4.82 -34.34 16.04
N ALA A 409 3.78 -35.17 15.90
CA ALA A 409 3.25 -36.00 16.98
C ALA A 409 4.28 -37.02 17.50
N ALA A 410 5.15 -37.57 16.63
CA ALA A 410 6.25 -38.42 17.07
C ALA A 410 7.26 -37.64 17.94
N ILE A 411 7.57 -36.39 17.58
CA ILE A 411 8.44 -35.50 18.37
C ILE A 411 7.79 -35.18 19.74
N ALA A 412 6.49 -34.88 19.74
CA ALA A 412 5.72 -34.61 20.95
C ALA A 412 5.72 -35.82 21.90
N ARG A 413 5.49 -37.03 21.36
CA ARG A 413 5.52 -38.29 22.12
C ARG A 413 6.91 -38.60 22.68
N ALA A 414 7.96 -38.44 21.88
CA ALA A 414 9.34 -38.67 22.33
C ALA A 414 9.76 -37.72 23.46
N SER A 415 9.20 -36.51 23.48
CA SER A 415 9.50 -35.49 24.48
C SER A 415 8.51 -35.45 25.66
N GLY A 416 7.47 -36.29 25.67
CA GLY A 416 6.40 -36.27 26.67
C GLY A 416 5.63 -34.95 26.72
N SER A 417 5.53 -34.25 25.58
CA SER A 417 4.92 -32.92 25.48
C SER A 417 3.59 -32.99 24.74
N PRO A 418 2.63 -32.10 25.03
CA PRO A 418 1.43 -31.97 24.21
C PRO A 418 1.77 -31.38 22.83
N LEU A 419 0.85 -31.55 21.89
CA LEU A 419 0.99 -31.05 20.52
C LEU A 419 -0.01 -29.91 20.24
N GLU A 420 0.48 -28.76 19.79
CA GLU A 420 -0.37 -27.70 19.25
C GLU A 420 -0.33 -27.73 17.73
N VAL A 421 -1.50 -27.96 17.10
CA VAL A 421 -1.64 -27.97 15.65
C VAL A 421 -2.14 -26.61 15.19
N VAL A 422 -1.24 -25.83 14.59
CA VAL A 422 -1.54 -24.51 14.02
C VAL A 422 -1.80 -24.66 12.53
N ARG A 423 -3.05 -24.48 12.13
CA ARG A 423 -3.43 -24.37 10.71
C ARG A 423 -3.22 -22.92 10.27
N VAL A 424 -2.24 -22.71 9.39
CA VAL A 424 -1.95 -21.39 8.83
C VAL A 424 -2.89 -21.17 7.64
N ARG A 425 -3.92 -20.35 7.85
CA ARG A 425 -4.79 -19.92 6.76
C ARG A 425 -4.08 -18.81 6.00
N GLU A 426 -3.77 -19.03 4.73
CA GLU A 426 -3.42 -17.95 3.83
C GLU A 426 -4.70 -17.15 3.57
N THR A 427 -4.90 -16.04 4.28
CA THR A 427 -5.94 -15.06 3.92
C THR A 427 -5.43 -14.28 2.72
N VAL A 428 -5.31 -14.96 1.58
CA VAL A 428 -5.33 -14.24 0.33
C VAL A 428 -6.77 -13.78 0.18
N VAL A 429 -7.03 -12.50 0.42
CA VAL A 429 -8.30 -11.89 0.01
C VAL A 429 -8.28 -11.88 -1.51
N ILE A 430 -8.58 -13.03 -2.10
CA ILE A 430 -8.85 -13.22 -3.53
C ILE A 430 -10.37 -13.10 -3.63
N GLU A 431 -10.85 -11.96 -4.08
CA GLU A 431 -12.06 -12.03 -4.90
C GLU A 431 -11.62 -12.64 -6.25
N GLU A 432 -11.99 -13.91 -6.42
CA GLU A 432 -12.28 -14.53 -7.72
C GLU A 432 -11.13 -14.89 -8.69
N LEU A 433 -10.13 -15.63 -8.21
CA LEU A 433 -9.50 -16.67 -9.04
C LEU A 433 -9.53 -17.96 -8.22
N ALA A 434 -10.17 -18.99 -8.77
CA ALA A 434 -10.31 -20.31 -8.19
C ALA A 434 -8.94 -20.95 -7.93
N ILE A 435 -8.38 -20.66 -6.75
CA ILE A 435 -7.85 -21.66 -5.84
C ILE A 435 -8.62 -21.36 -4.57
N GLU A 436 -9.60 -22.21 -4.24
CA GLU A 436 -10.54 -21.99 -3.14
C GLU A 436 -9.80 -21.47 -1.89
N PRO A 437 -10.01 -20.21 -1.46
CA PRO A 437 -9.58 -19.81 -0.14
C PRO A 437 -10.30 -20.75 0.83
N GLU A 438 -9.53 -21.55 1.57
CA GLU A 438 -10.08 -22.51 2.53
C GLU A 438 -11.13 -21.81 3.39
N ASP A 439 -12.39 -22.24 3.29
CA ASP A 439 -13.47 -21.67 4.09
C ASP A 439 -13.11 -21.82 5.57
N GLU A 440 -13.50 -20.86 6.39
CA GLU A 440 -13.20 -20.91 7.82
C GLU A 440 -13.76 -22.19 8.46
N GLN A 441 -14.90 -22.64 7.96
CA GLN A 441 -15.54 -23.87 8.40
C GLN A 441 -14.76 -25.11 7.97
N ASP A 442 -14.19 -25.12 6.76
CA ASP A 442 -13.33 -26.20 6.26
C ASP A 442 -11.98 -26.26 6.99
N ALA A 443 -11.36 -25.11 7.24
CA ALA A 443 -10.12 -25.01 8.02
C ALA A 443 -10.33 -25.52 9.45
N ARG A 444 -11.46 -25.15 10.07
CA ARG A 444 -11.84 -25.64 11.39
C ARG A 444 -12.09 -27.15 11.37
N ALA A 445 -12.80 -27.65 10.37
CA ALA A 445 -13.07 -29.08 10.21
C ALA A 445 -11.78 -29.89 9.98
N ALA A 446 -10.82 -29.34 9.24
CA ALA A 446 -9.51 -29.95 9.02
C ALA A 446 -8.72 -30.06 10.34
N VAL A 447 -8.66 -28.98 11.12
CA VAL A 447 -8.02 -28.99 12.45
C VAL A 447 -8.70 -30.00 13.38
N GLU A 448 -10.03 -29.99 13.45
CA GLU A 448 -10.79 -30.98 14.23
C GLU A 448 -10.53 -32.42 13.76
N GLY A 449 -10.34 -32.63 12.46
CA GLY A 449 -9.94 -33.92 11.89
C GLY A 449 -8.55 -34.37 12.35
N HIS A 450 -7.59 -33.45 12.42
CA HIS A 450 -6.27 -33.73 13.02
C HIS A 450 -6.38 -34.06 14.51
N LEU A 451 -7.16 -33.28 15.27
CA LEU A 451 -7.34 -33.52 16.70
C LEU A 451 -8.00 -34.87 17.00
N ARG A 452 -9.00 -35.28 16.21
CA ARG A 452 -9.62 -36.61 16.32
C ARG A 452 -8.59 -37.72 16.08
N ARG A 453 -7.80 -37.64 15.01
CA ARG A 453 -6.73 -38.62 14.73
C ARG A 453 -5.70 -38.70 15.84
N LEU A 454 -5.33 -37.57 16.44
CA LEU A 454 -4.36 -37.51 17.54
C LEU A 454 -4.93 -38.13 18.83
N ALA A 455 -6.21 -37.87 19.11
CA ALA A 455 -6.92 -38.46 20.24
C ALA A 455 -7.00 -39.99 20.14
N ASP A 456 -7.25 -40.55 18.94
CA ASP A 456 -7.23 -42.00 18.70
C ASP A 456 -5.87 -42.64 19.03
N HIS A 457 -4.79 -41.85 18.98
CA HIS A 457 -3.43 -42.27 19.31
C HIS A 457 -2.98 -41.85 20.72
N GLY A 458 -3.89 -41.35 21.56
CA GLY A 458 -3.65 -40.96 22.95
C GLY A 458 -2.77 -39.72 23.13
N ILE A 459 -2.69 -38.84 22.12
CA ILE A 459 -1.86 -37.62 22.17
C ILE A 459 -2.73 -36.44 22.59
N ALA A 460 -2.36 -35.77 23.68
CA ALA A 460 -3.00 -34.52 24.10
C ALA A 460 -2.65 -33.42 23.09
N ALA A 461 -3.67 -32.85 22.44
CA ALA A 461 -3.48 -31.85 21.41
C ALA A 461 -4.51 -30.73 21.45
N THR A 462 -4.08 -29.53 21.04
CA THR A 462 -4.93 -28.35 20.87
C THR A 462 -4.82 -27.84 19.44
N GLY A 463 -5.95 -27.45 18.87
CA GLY A 463 -6.00 -26.86 17.54
C GLY A 463 -5.98 -25.34 17.63
N LEU A 464 -5.26 -24.71 16.72
CA LEU A 464 -5.23 -23.26 16.57
C LEU A 464 -5.37 -22.90 15.08
N LEU A 465 -6.20 -21.91 14.79
CA LEU A 465 -6.31 -21.31 13.48
C LEU A 465 -5.53 -20.00 13.47
N LEU A 466 -4.44 -19.95 12.71
CA LEU A 466 -3.72 -18.71 12.47
C LEU A 466 -4.32 -18.04 11.23
N THR A 467 -5.10 -16.98 11.46
CA THR A 467 -5.61 -16.14 10.39
C THR A 467 -4.58 -15.07 10.05
N SER A 468 -3.78 -15.30 9.00
CA SER A 468 -2.76 -14.34 8.59
C SER A 468 -3.35 -13.23 7.73
N VAL A 469 -3.40 -11.99 8.22
CA VAL A 469 -3.74 -10.82 7.41
C VAL A 469 -2.44 -10.15 6.99
N GLY A 470 -1.78 -10.62 5.92
CA GLY A 470 -0.52 -10.00 5.50
C GLY A 470 0.35 -10.86 4.58
N ASP A 471 1.64 -10.54 4.55
CA ASP A 471 2.66 -11.33 3.86
C ASP A 471 3.00 -12.63 4.63
N HIS A 472 3.59 -13.62 3.95
CA HIS A 472 3.99 -14.89 4.57
C HIS A 472 4.90 -14.71 5.79
N ALA A 473 5.71 -13.65 5.79
CA ALA A 473 6.58 -13.33 6.91
C ALA A 473 5.81 -12.91 8.18
N ALA A 474 4.68 -12.21 8.05
CA ALA A 474 3.83 -11.81 9.17
C ALA A 474 3.26 -13.02 9.90
N ALA A 475 2.76 -14.02 9.15
CA ALA A 475 2.32 -15.30 9.72
C ALA A 475 3.46 -16.01 10.47
N GLY A 476 4.67 -16.03 9.90
CA GLY A 476 5.84 -16.62 10.53
C GLY A 476 6.22 -15.93 11.85
N ARG A 477 6.18 -14.59 11.87
CA ARG A 477 6.40 -13.79 13.10
C ARG A 477 5.30 -13.99 14.14
N ALA A 478 4.04 -14.12 13.71
CA ALA A 478 2.94 -14.38 14.62
C ALA A 478 3.07 -15.74 15.30
N LEU A 479 3.41 -16.78 14.53
CA LEU A 479 3.69 -18.10 15.09
C LEU A 479 4.92 -18.09 16.02
N ALA A 480 5.97 -17.36 15.66
CA ALA A 480 7.16 -17.20 16.50
C ALA A 480 6.82 -16.60 17.88
N ARG A 481 5.98 -15.56 17.91
CA ARG A 481 5.50 -14.94 19.15
C ARG A 481 4.71 -15.93 20.01
N HIS A 482 3.76 -16.65 19.41
CA HIS A 482 2.99 -17.66 20.13
C HIS A 482 3.88 -18.77 20.70
N ALA A 483 4.85 -19.25 19.92
CA ALA A 483 5.80 -20.25 20.38
C ALA A 483 6.63 -19.78 21.59
N GLU A 484 6.93 -18.48 21.70
CA GLU A 484 7.55 -17.92 22.89
C GLU A 484 6.58 -17.84 24.07
N ASP A 485 5.35 -17.38 23.84
CA ASP A 485 4.32 -17.20 24.87
C ASP A 485 3.98 -18.53 25.56
N VAL A 486 3.85 -19.62 24.78
CA VAL A 486 3.59 -20.98 25.31
C VAL A 486 4.86 -21.72 25.73
N GLN A 487 6.03 -21.07 25.65
CA GLN A 487 7.33 -21.68 25.91
C GLN A 487 7.55 -23.00 25.15
N ALA A 488 7.19 -23.04 23.87
CA ALA A 488 7.25 -24.24 23.03
C ALA A 488 8.64 -24.87 23.09
N ARG A 489 8.69 -26.21 23.18
CA ARG A 489 9.96 -26.95 23.13
C ARG A 489 10.55 -26.96 21.73
N THR A 490 9.69 -27.07 20.73
CA THR A 490 10.07 -27.19 19.32
C THR A 490 8.93 -26.69 18.45
N VAL A 491 9.29 -26.00 17.37
CA VAL A 491 8.36 -25.58 16.32
C VAL A 491 8.65 -26.39 15.06
N ALA A 492 7.70 -27.21 14.63
CA ALA A 492 7.79 -28.05 13.45
C ALA A 492 7.10 -27.40 12.24
N VAL A 493 7.77 -27.42 11.09
CA VAL A 493 7.23 -26.93 9.81
C VAL A 493 7.49 -27.97 8.73
N GLY A 494 6.51 -28.21 7.85
CA GLY A 494 6.67 -29.11 6.70
C GLY A 494 7.37 -28.47 5.50
N ARG A 495 7.57 -29.24 4.42
CA ARG A 495 8.03 -28.68 3.14
C ARG A 495 6.90 -27.89 2.47
N SER A 496 7.29 -26.81 1.78
CA SER A 496 6.34 -26.01 1.01
C SER A 496 6.06 -26.68 -0.35
N PRO A 497 4.80 -26.79 -0.78
CA PRO A 497 4.47 -27.27 -2.12
C PRO A 497 4.96 -26.31 -3.23
N ARG A 498 5.35 -25.07 -2.87
CA ARG A 498 5.92 -24.07 -3.79
C ARG A 498 7.43 -24.20 -3.99
N GLY A 499 8.05 -25.22 -3.38
CA GLY A 499 9.47 -25.53 -3.52
C GLY A 499 10.40 -24.76 -2.57
N PRO A 500 11.67 -25.20 -2.47
CA PRO A 500 12.64 -24.70 -1.49
C PRO A 500 13.03 -23.23 -1.72
N ALA A 501 13.16 -22.80 -2.98
CA ALA A 501 13.50 -21.41 -3.32
C ALA A 501 12.51 -20.39 -2.75
N VAL A 502 11.22 -20.73 -2.72
CA VAL A 502 10.16 -19.88 -2.14
C VAL A 502 10.07 -20.05 -0.63
N GLN A 503 10.24 -21.27 -0.11
CA GLN A 503 10.17 -21.58 1.31
C GLN A 503 11.28 -20.91 2.13
N PHE A 504 12.49 -20.79 1.56
CA PHE A 504 13.67 -20.26 2.26
C PHE A 504 14.11 -18.89 1.76
N ALA A 505 13.29 -18.23 0.92
CA ALA A 505 13.53 -16.85 0.52
C ALA A 505 13.48 -15.87 1.70
N ASP A 506 14.18 -14.75 1.59
CA ASP A 506 14.04 -13.64 2.53
C ASP A 506 12.60 -13.10 2.48
N GLY A 507 11.93 -13.04 3.64
CA GLY A 507 10.50 -12.68 3.71
C GLY A 507 9.53 -13.85 3.52
N SER A 508 10.00 -15.09 3.45
CA SER A 508 9.14 -16.28 3.52
C SER A 508 8.65 -16.54 4.96
N PHE A 509 7.60 -17.38 5.08
CA PHE A 509 7.08 -17.83 6.38
C PHE A 509 8.17 -18.52 7.23
N THR A 510 8.85 -19.51 6.65
CA THR A 510 9.87 -20.30 7.36
C THR A 510 11.06 -19.43 7.74
N SER A 511 11.56 -18.56 6.85
CA SER A 511 12.66 -17.66 7.18
C SER A 511 12.26 -16.68 8.29
N ALA A 512 11.09 -16.07 8.22
CA ALA A 512 10.61 -15.14 9.25
C ALA A 512 10.42 -15.80 10.61
N LEU A 513 9.86 -17.02 10.64
CA LEU A 513 9.73 -17.83 11.85
C LEU A 513 11.10 -18.10 12.48
N THR A 514 12.04 -18.67 11.71
CA THR A 514 13.38 -19.04 12.20
C THR A 514 14.17 -17.84 12.72
N HIS A 515 14.03 -16.65 12.11
CA HIS A 515 14.72 -15.45 12.58
C HIS A 515 14.06 -14.79 13.81
N SER A 516 12.77 -15.08 14.07
CA SER A 516 11.98 -14.35 15.06
C SER A 516 11.72 -15.12 16.34
N THR A 517 12.04 -16.42 16.40
CA THR A 517 11.91 -17.24 17.61
C THR A 517 13.29 -17.65 18.14
N THR A 518 13.41 -17.75 19.45
CA THR A 518 14.57 -18.37 20.12
C THR A 518 14.38 -19.88 20.31
N ARG A 519 13.20 -20.41 19.95
CA ARG A 519 12.88 -21.84 20.03
C ARG A 519 13.46 -22.61 18.86
N THR A 520 13.72 -23.89 19.09
CA THR A 520 14.22 -24.79 18.06
C THR A 520 13.16 -24.96 16.97
N VAL A 521 13.47 -24.51 15.76
CA VAL A 521 12.64 -24.74 14.57
C VAL A 521 13.18 -25.93 13.80
N VAL A 522 12.32 -26.87 13.42
CA VAL A 522 12.70 -28.06 12.65
C VAL A 522 11.86 -28.18 11.40
N LEU A 523 12.52 -28.52 10.29
CA LEU A 523 11.87 -28.98 9.08
C LEU A 523 11.54 -30.46 9.25
N VAL A 524 10.28 -30.81 9.03
CA VAL A 524 9.78 -32.17 9.18
C VAL A 524 9.35 -32.70 7.83
N THR A 525 9.98 -33.80 7.40
CA THR A 525 9.57 -34.59 6.24
C THR A 525 9.08 -35.95 6.75
N PRO A 526 8.04 -36.55 6.16
CA PRO A 526 7.66 -37.92 6.46
C PRO A 526 8.86 -38.87 6.31
N ASP A 527 9.05 -39.78 7.26
CA ASP A 527 10.10 -40.80 7.28
C ASP A 527 11.57 -40.31 7.25
N GLU A 528 11.83 -39.01 7.40
CA GLU A 528 13.18 -38.45 7.57
C GLU A 528 13.42 -37.97 9.01
N THR A 529 14.69 -37.88 9.41
CA THR A 529 15.06 -37.25 10.68
C THR A 529 14.78 -35.75 10.62
N PRO A 530 14.10 -35.16 11.63
CA PRO A 530 13.80 -33.72 11.64
C PRO A 530 15.07 -32.88 11.50
N HIS A 531 15.06 -31.94 10.55
CA HIS A 531 16.24 -31.15 10.22
C HIS A 531 16.17 -29.76 10.91
N PRO A 532 17.12 -29.41 11.79
CA PRO A 532 17.12 -28.10 12.44
C PRO A 532 17.27 -26.95 11.44
N LEU A 533 16.43 -25.92 11.61
CA LEU A 533 16.47 -24.70 10.82
C LEU A 533 17.15 -23.59 11.62
N THR A 534 18.20 -23.02 11.04
CA THR A 534 18.99 -21.91 11.56
C THR A 534 19.24 -20.92 10.44
N ALA A 535 19.69 -19.69 10.76
CA ALA A 535 20.04 -18.71 9.73
C ALA A 535 21.08 -19.25 8.72
N ALA A 536 22.00 -20.11 9.17
CA ALA A 536 22.99 -20.75 8.30
C ALA A 536 22.36 -21.81 7.39
N THR A 537 21.55 -22.73 7.95
CA THR A 537 20.95 -23.82 7.16
C THR A 537 19.89 -23.32 6.17
N LEU A 538 19.24 -22.19 6.44
CA LEU A 538 18.35 -21.53 5.48
C LEU A 538 19.07 -21.13 4.19
N HIS A 539 20.31 -20.64 4.29
CA HIS A 539 21.08 -20.24 3.11
C HIS A 539 21.51 -21.46 2.28
N GLU A 540 21.85 -22.57 2.93
CA GLU A 540 22.21 -23.83 2.26
C GLU A 540 21.01 -24.41 1.52
N LEU A 541 19.85 -24.51 2.19
CA LEU A 541 18.62 -25.08 1.62
C LEU A 541 17.98 -24.21 0.53
N ARG A 542 18.38 -22.94 0.38
CA ARG A 542 17.91 -22.04 -0.68
C ARG A 542 18.59 -22.31 -2.04
N GLY A 543 19.76 -22.92 -2.03
CA GLY A 543 20.57 -23.21 -3.23
C GLY A 543 20.44 -24.63 -3.78
N VAL A 544 19.63 -25.48 -3.14
CA VAL A 544 19.26 -26.85 -3.56
C VAL A 544 17.90 -26.80 -4.23
#